data_AF-A0A671KAC9-F1
#
_entry.id   AF-A0A671KAC9-F1
#
_cell.length_a   1.000
_cell.length_b   1.000
_cell.length_c   1.000
_cell.angle_alpha   90.00
_cell.angle_beta   90.00
_cell.angle_gamma   90.00
#
_symmetry.space_group_name_H-M   'P 1'
#
loop_
_entity.id
_entity.type
_entity.pdbx_description
1 polymer ?
#
loop_
_entity_poly.entity_id
_entity_poly.type
_entity_poly.pdbx_seq_one_letter_code
_entity_poly.pdbx_strand_id
1 'polypeptide(L)'
;MISEGSCDTKDWRNDVKTFGQLGDREGNILYEYTELVDGIFLNKVMYQINPKGTVQGLNKVNNDIVQRAQNLSVLIYHIESYYQVRHRENVIII
;
A
#
# COMPACT_ATOMS: atom_id res chain seq x y z
N MET A 1 0.57 -24.25 -33.91
CA MET A 1 1.13 -23.06 -33.25
C MET A 1 0.44 -22.95 -31.91
N ILE A 2 1.18 -23.19 -30.83
CA ILE A 2 0.64 -23.02 -29.47
C ILE A 2 0.58 -21.52 -29.25
N SER A 3 -0.62 -20.98 -29.10
CA SER A 3 -0.79 -19.61 -28.61
C SER A 3 -0.27 -19.61 -27.18
N GLU A 4 0.91 -19.03 -26.96
CA GLU A 4 1.39 -18.75 -25.62
C GLU A 4 0.33 -17.91 -24.93
N GLY A 5 -0.27 -18.47 -23.88
CA GLY A 5 -1.13 -17.70 -22.98
C GLY A 5 -0.26 -16.61 -22.38
N SER A 6 -0.47 -15.37 -22.83
CA SER A 6 0.01 -14.18 -22.13
C SER A 6 -0.60 -14.24 -20.74
N CYS A 7 0.17 -14.72 -19.77
CA CYS A 7 -0.08 -14.40 -18.38
C CYS A 7 0.05 -12.88 -18.32
N ASP A 8 -1.08 -12.17 -18.41
CA ASP A 8 -1.17 -10.78 -17.98
C ASP A 8 -0.77 -10.77 -16.52
N THR A 9 0.54 -10.65 -16.27
CA THR A 9 1.06 -10.22 -14.98
C THR A 9 0.52 -8.83 -14.80
N LYS A 10 -0.66 -8.72 -14.15
CA LYS A 10 -1.26 -7.44 -13.80
C LYS A 10 -0.19 -6.56 -13.18
N ASP A 11 0.10 -5.44 -13.83
CA ASP A 11 1.06 -4.48 -13.33
C ASP A 11 0.45 -3.76 -12.13
N TRP A 12 0.72 -4.30 -10.93
CA TRP A 12 0.24 -3.77 -9.66
C TRP A 12 0.58 -2.29 -9.46
N ARG A 13 1.62 -1.76 -10.14
CA ARG A 13 1.98 -0.34 -10.07
C ARG A 13 0.88 0.54 -10.63
N ASN A 14 0.19 0.10 -11.68
CA ASN A 14 -0.92 0.86 -12.26
C ASN A 14 -2.11 0.92 -11.30
N ASP A 15 -2.40 -0.18 -10.60
CA ASP A 15 -3.45 -0.22 -9.58
C ASP A 15 -3.10 0.71 -8.40
N VAL A 16 -1.84 0.76 -7.98
CA VAL A 16 -1.39 1.66 -6.89
C VAL A 16 -1.44 3.13 -7.32
N LYS A 17 -1.10 3.44 -8.58
CA LYS A 17 -1.15 4.81 -9.15
C LYS A 17 -2.56 5.39 -9.23
N THR A 18 -3.63 4.59 -9.15
CA THR A 18 -5.00 5.12 -9.12
C THR A 18 -5.30 5.91 -7.84
N PHE A 19 -4.52 5.72 -6.78
CA PHE A 19 -4.71 6.39 -5.48
C PHE A 19 -3.94 7.71 -5.34
N GLY A 20 -3.13 8.07 -6.34
CA GLY A 20 -2.37 9.31 -6.37
C GLY A 20 -1.12 9.21 -7.24
N GLN A 21 -0.46 10.36 -7.42
CA GLN A 21 0.83 10.41 -8.09
C GLN A 21 1.86 9.61 -7.27
N LEU A 22 2.34 8.51 -7.86
CA LEU A 22 3.47 7.73 -7.37
C LEU A 22 4.62 7.92 -8.34
N GLY A 23 5.74 8.39 -7.83
CA GLY A 23 6.93 8.70 -8.59
C GLY A 23 6.90 10.07 -9.28
N ASP A 24 7.90 10.31 -10.12
CA ASP A 24 8.05 11.54 -10.88
C ASP A 24 7.17 11.49 -12.14
N ARG A 25 7.11 12.61 -12.87
CA ARG A 25 6.32 12.68 -14.11
C ARG A 25 6.89 11.80 -15.23
N GLU A 26 8.12 11.32 -15.07
CA GLU A 26 8.87 10.55 -16.07
C GLU A 26 8.68 9.03 -15.86
N GLY A 27 8.04 8.61 -14.77
CA GLY A 27 7.78 7.21 -14.46
C GLY A 27 9.05 6.46 -14.05
N ASN A 28 9.98 7.15 -13.38
CA ASN A 28 11.22 6.53 -12.94
C ASN A 28 10.95 5.47 -11.86
N ILE A 29 11.16 4.20 -12.23
CA ILE A 29 10.91 3.03 -11.38
C ILE A 29 11.68 3.09 -10.06
N LEU A 30 12.91 3.64 -10.07
CA LEU A 30 13.70 3.76 -8.86
C LEU A 30 13.05 4.74 -7.88
N TYR A 31 12.52 5.84 -8.40
CA TYR A 31 11.87 6.84 -7.59
C TYR A 31 10.53 6.33 -7.04
N GLU A 32 9.73 5.65 -7.88
CA GLU A 32 8.53 4.92 -7.44
C GLU A 32 8.85 3.94 -6.30
N TYR A 33 9.92 3.16 -6.43
CA TYR A 33 10.36 2.23 -5.39
C TYR A 33 10.71 2.96 -4.09
N THR A 34 11.41 4.09 -4.15
CA THR A 34 11.78 4.84 -2.94
C THR A 34 10.57 5.42 -2.20
N GLU A 35 9.54 5.87 -2.90
CA GLU A 35 8.30 6.38 -2.30
C GLU A 35 7.44 5.25 -1.68
N LEU A 36 7.53 4.03 -2.21
CA LEU A 36 6.83 2.88 -1.64
C LEU A 36 7.52 2.38 -0.37
N VAL A 37 8.86 2.30 -0.39
CA VAL A 37 9.66 1.73 0.71
C VAL A 37 9.73 2.63 1.94
N ASP A 38 9.49 3.94 1.80
CA ASP A 38 9.34 4.81 2.97
C ASP A 38 8.03 4.57 3.76
N GLY A 39 7.08 3.84 3.15
CA GLY A 39 5.80 3.44 3.72
C GLY A 39 4.75 4.55 3.82
N ILE A 40 5.07 5.80 3.51
CA ILE A 40 4.15 6.94 3.66
C ILE A 40 3.04 6.87 2.61
N PHE A 41 3.42 6.67 1.34
CA PHE A 41 2.45 6.57 0.26
C PHE A 41 1.48 5.40 0.50
N LEU A 42 2.01 4.22 0.83
CA LEU A 42 1.19 3.02 1.08
C LEU A 42 0.24 3.18 2.28
N ASN A 43 0.66 3.84 3.37
CA ASN A 43 -0.26 4.13 4.47
C ASN A 43 -1.39 5.09 4.07
N LYS A 44 -1.13 6.07 3.18
CA LYS A 44 -2.19 6.93 2.63
C LYS A 44 -3.16 6.13 1.76
N VAL A 45 -2.65 5.21 0.93
CA VAL A 45 -3.49 4.29 0.15
C VAL A 45 -4.39 3.48 1.08
N MET A 46 -3.80 2.90 2.14
CA MET A 46 -4.57 2.12 3.13
C MET A 46 -5.65 2.96 3.83
N TYR A 47 -5.38 4.24 4.11
CA TYR A 47 -6.38 5.16 4.66
C TYR A 47 -7.54 5.43 3.71
N GLN A 48 -7.26 5.60 2.41
CA GLN A 48 -8.30 5.75 1.39
C GLN A 48 -9.16 4.48 1.28
N ILE A 49 -8.56 3.30 1.44
CA ILE A 49 -9.26 2.00 1.45
C ILE A 49 -10.10 1.83 2.72
N ASN A 50 -9.59 2.23 3.88
CA ASN A 50 -10.25 2.11 5.17
C ASN A 50 -10.02 3.35 6.05
N PRO A 51 -10.94 4.33 6.03
CA PRO A 51 -10.79 5.57 6.79
C PRO A 51 -10.91 5.37 8.31
N LYS A 52 -11.28 4.17 8.78
CA LYS A 52 -11.28 3.81 10.21
C LYS A 52 -9.85 3.56 10.75
N GLY A 53 -8.86 3.35 9.88
CA GLY A 53 -7.45 3.25 10.28
C GLY A 53 -6.83 4.62 10.54
N THR A 54 -5.99 4.75 11.56
CA THR A 54 -5.42 6.06 11.96
C THR A 54 -4.06 6.26 11.31
N VAL A 55 -3.87 7.34 10.53
CA VAL A 55 -2.57 7.67 9.87
C VAL A 55 -1.63 8.47 10.79
N GLN A 56 -1.90 8.53 12.09
CA GLN A 56 -1.10 9.31 13.04
C GLN A 56 0.26 8.62 13.26
N GLY A 57 1.34 9.41 13.19
CA GLY A 57 2.70 8.94 13.48
C GLY A 57 3.59 8.66 12.26
N LEU A 58 3.15 8.95 11.04
CA LEU A 58 4.04 8.86 9.87
C LEU A 58 5.01 10.04 9.85
N ASN A 59 6.31 9.75 10.01
CA ASN A 59 7.35 10.75 9.88
C ASN A 59 7.95 10.73 8.48
N LYS A 60 8.25 11.92 7.93
CA LYS A 60 9.01 12.05 6.69
C LYS A 60 10.39 11.44 6.89
N VAL A 61 10.69 10.38 6.13
CA VAL A 61 11.88 9.55 6.38
C VAL A 61 13.08 10.11 5.61
N ASN A 62 14.05 10.70 6.32
CA ASN A 62 15.33 11.13 5.73
C ASN A 62 16.28 9.94 5.52
N ASN A 63 15.80 8.86 4.90
CA ASN A 63 16.52 7.59 4.74
C ASN A 63 16.84 6.84 6.05
N ASP A 64 16.17 7.19 7.17
CA ASP A 64 16.28 6.46 8.44
C ASP A 64 15.57 5.09 8.36
N ILE A 65 16.34 4.02 8.47
CA ILE A 65 15.86 2.64 8.36
C ILE A 65 14.85 2.31 9.47
N VAL A 66 15.06 2.79 10.69
CA VAL A 66 14.16 2.55 11.82
C VAL A 66 12.80 3.18 11.54
N GLN A 67 12.79 4.39 11.01
CA GLN A 67 11.54 5.07 10.69
C GLN A 67 10.79 4.42 9.52
N ARG A 68 11.50 3.92 8.50
CA ARG A 68 10.88 3.12 7.42
C ARG A 68 10.24 1.85 7.96
N ALA A 69 10.96 1.13 8.81
CA ALA A 69 10.47 -0.07 9.45
C ALA A 69 9.20 0.23 10.26
N GLN A 70 9.19 1.32 11.04
CA GLN A 70 8.01 1.75 11.78
C GLN A 70 6.82 2.07 10.87
N ASN A 71 7.02 2.84 9.80
CA ASN A 71 5.96 3.17 8.85
C ASN A 71 5.36 1.91 8.21
N LEU A 72 6.20 0.93 7.84
CA LEU A 72 5.76 -0.34 7.27
C LEU A 72 5.09 -1.25 8.31
N SER A 73 5.52 -1.25 9.57
CA SER A 73 4.83 -1.95 10.66
C SER A 73 3.42 -1.43 10.88
N VAL A 74 3.22 -0.10 10.83
CA VAL A 74 1.90 0.53 10.90
C VAL A 74 1.02 0.12 9.71
N LEU A 75 1.59 0.07 8.51
CA LEU A 75 0.88 -0.39 7.31
C LEU A 75 0.38 -1.83 7.48
N ILE A 76 1.24 -2.75 7.91
CA ILE A 76 0.89 -4.16 8.13
C ILE A 76 -0.25 -4.27 9.14
N TYR A 77 -0.14 -3.56 10.27
CA TYR A 77 -1.19 -3.55 11.29
C TYR A 77 -2.55 -3.13 10.72
N HIS A 78 -2.60 -2.07 9.90
CA HIS A 78 -3.84 -1.61 9.30
C HIS A 78 -4.42 -2.59 8.27
N ILE A 79 -3.56 -3.23 7.45
CA ILE A 79 -4.00 -4.25 6.50
C ILE A 79 -4.60 -5.44 7.26
N GLU A 80 -3.91 -5.95 8.27
CA GLU A 80 -4.41 -7.07 9.08
C GLU A 80 -5.72 -6.72 9.79
N SER A 81 -5.77 -5.55 10.44
CA SER A 81 -6.96 -5.06 11.13
C SER A 81 -8.16 -4.92 10.18
N TYR A 82 -7.96 -4.40 8.96
CA TYR A 82 -9.01 -4.26 7.97
C TYR A 82 -9.65 -5.61 7.62
N TYR A 83 -8.84 -6.64 7.37
CA TYR A 83 -9.37 -7.96 7.06
C TYR A 83 -9.99 -8.62 8.30
N GLN A 84 -9.38 -8.51 9.48
CA GLN A 84 -9.93 -9.08 10.71
C GLN A 84 -11.29 -8.46 11.10
N VAL A 85 -11.45 -7.14 10.98
CA VAL A 85 -12.72 -6.45 11.23
C VAL A 85 -13.76 -6.89 10.21
N ARG A 86 -13.43 -6.98 8.92
CA ARG A 86 -14.37 -7.46 7.90
C ARG A 86 -14.74 -8.94 8.07
N HIS A 87 -13.83 -9.77 8.59
CA HIS A 87 -14.19 -11.15 8.96
C HIS A 87 -15.16 -11.20 10.15
N ARG A 88 -15.04 -10.29 11.13
CA ARG A 88 -15.98 -10.22 12.26
C ARG A 88 -17.32 -9.56 11.91
N GLU A 89 -17.34 -8.54 11.05
CA GLU A 89 -18.57 -7.86 10.62
C GLU A 89 -19.48 -8.77 9.75
N ASN A 90 -18.94 -9.86 9.18
CA ASN A 90 -19.72 -10.87 8.44
C ASN A 90 -20.27 -12.01 9.31
N VAL A 91 -20.02 -12.01 10.63
CA VAL A 91 -20.68 -12.95 11.56
C VAL A 91 -21.99 -12.33 12.01
N ILE A 92 -23.01 -12.41 11.15
CA ILE A 92 -24.39 -12.28 11.60
C ILE A 92 -24.67 -13.53 12.44
N ILE A 93 -24.78 -13.35 13.76
CA ILE A 93 -25.36 -14.36 14.64
C ILE A 93 -26.85 -14.39 14.30
N ILE A 94 -27.29 -15.48 13.66
CA ILE A 94 -28.69 -15.84 13.47
C ILE A 94 -29.21 -16.52 14.73
#